data_AF-A0A535IGD7-F1
#
_entry.id   AF-A0A535IGD7-F1
#
_cell.length_a   1.000
_cell.length_b   1.000
_cell.length_c   1.000
_cell.angle_alpha   90.00
_cell.angle_beta   90.00
_cell.angle_gamma   90.00
#
_symmetry.space_group_name_H-M   'P 1'
#
loop_
_entity.id
_entity.type
_entity.pdbx_description
1 polymer ?
#
loop_
_entity_poly.entity_id
_entity_poly.type
_entity_poly.pdbx_seq_one_letter_code
_entity_poly.pdbx_strand_id
1 'polypeptide(L)' 'MTKRLELTRARILAHRRKVGALDERLPMSAASLRRVAWAGLQDSMPRAALLSIHARVKGTSSSAWEHAALVQ' A
#
# COMPACT_ATOMS: atom_id res chain seq x y z
N MET A 1 14.35 9.31 -33.43
CA MET A 1 12.91 9.38 -33.13
C MET A 1 12.59 8.37 -32.04
N THR A 2 12.06 8.78 -30.89
CA THR A 2 11.66 7.88 -29.80
C THR A 2 10.30 7.25 -30.12
N LYS A 3 10.21 5.92 -30.04
CA LYS A 3 8.97 5.18 -30.28
C LYS A 3 7.94 5.51 -29.18
N ARG A 4 6.68 5.75 -29.56
CA ARG A 4 5.59 6.04 -28.62
C ARG A 4 5.29 4.81 -27.76
N LEU A 5 5.08 5.01 -26.46
CA LEU A 5 4.75 3.95 -25.51
C LEU A 5 3.24 3.64 -25.60
N GLU A 6 2.91 2.42 -26.03
CA GLU A 6 1.54 1.92 -26.07
C GLU A 6 1.19 1.16 -24.78
N LEU A 7 0.17 1.64 -24.06
CA LEU A 7 -0.32 1.05 -22.80
C LEU A 7 -1.81 0.76 -22.89
N THR A 8 -2.19 -0.43 -22.45
CA THR A 8 -3.61 -0.77 -22.27
C THR A 8 -4.09 -0.37 -20.88
N ARG A 9 -5.40 -0.14 -20.75
CA ARG A 9 -6.05 0.09 -19.44
C ARG A 9 -5.69 -1.00 -18.42
N ALA A 10 -5.67 -2.26 -18.86
CA ALA A 10 -5.32 -3.39 -17.99
C ALA A 10 -3.88 -3.28 -17.46
N ARG A 11 -2.90 -2.89 -18.29
CA ARG A 11 -1.51 -2.67 -17.86
C ARG A 11 -1.41 -1.52 -16.86
N ILE A 12 -2.15 -0.43 -17.08
CA ILE A 12 -2.18 0.72 -16.17
C ILE A 12 -2.76 0.31 -14.81
N LEU A 13 -3.89 -0.41 -14.79
CA LEU A 13 -4.51 -0.84 -13.54
C LEU A 13 -3.66 -1.88 -12.79
N ALA A 14 -3.06 -2.83 -13.50
CA ALA A 14 -2.13 -3.78 -12.91
C ALA A 14 -0.92 -3.07 -12.28
N HIS A 15 -0.35 -2.08 -12.98
CA HIS A 15 0.73 -1.27 -12.45
C HIS A 15 0.29 -0.50 -11.20
N ARG A 16 -0.86 0.17 -11.23
CA ARG A 16 -1.42 0.90 -10.08
C ARG A 16 -1.65 0.01 -8.86
N ARG A 17 -2.19 -1.20 -9.07
CA ARG A 17 -2.33 -2.20 -7.99
C ARG A 17 -0.98 -2.59 -7.41
N LYS A 18 0.01 -2.87 -8.26
CA LYS A 18 1.35 -3.29 -7.84
C LYS A 18 2.10 -2.24 -7.04
N VAL A 19 2.10 -0.99 -7.51
CA VAL A 19 2.76 0.11 -6.78
C VAL A 19 1.99 0.45 -5.50
N GLY A 20 0.67 0.28 -5.50
CA GLY A 20 -0.19 0.46 -4.34
C GLY A 20 -0.19 -0.70 -3.34
N ALA A 21 0.56 -1.80 -3.59
CA ALA A 21 0.52 -3.05 -2.81
C ALA A 21 -0.90 -3.64 -2.65
N LEU A 22 -1.71 -3.54 -3.72
CA LEU A 22 -3.07 -4.07 -3.85
C LEU A 22 -3.14 -5.22 -4.89
N ASP A 23 -1.99 -5.61 -5.43
CA ASP A 23 -1.85 -6.82 -6.24
C ASP A 23 -1.79 -8.07 -5.35
N GLU A 24 -0.99 -8.02 -4.28
CA GLU A 24 -0.92 -9.04 -3.23
C GLU A 24 -0.78 -8.41 -1.84
N ARG A 25 -1.42 -9.02 -0.83
CA ARG A 25 -1.19 -8.65 0.57
C ARG A 25 0.19 -9.12 1.05
N LEU A 26 1.00 -8.19 1.52
CA LEU A 26 2.35 -8.41 2.04
C LEU A 26 2.33 -9.09 3.43
N PRO A 27 3.39 -9.80 3.85
CA PRO A 27 3.50 -10.31 5.21
C PRO A 27 3.59 -9.17 6.24
N MET A 28 3.15 -9.39 7.47
CA MET A 28 3.28 -8.41 8.56
C MET A 28 4.76 -8.22 8.92
N SER A 29 5.32 -7.06 8.58
CA SER A 29 6.69 -6.66 8.92
C SER A 29 6.83 -5.14 8.88
N ALA A 30 7.83 -4.60 9.56
CA ALA A 30 8.15 -3.18 9.50
C ALA A 30 8.43 -2.68 8.07
N ALA A 31 9.05 -3.52 7.22
CA ALA A 31 9.31 -3.19 5.83
C ALA A 31 8.01 -3.10 5.01
N SER A 32 7.09 -4.05 5.20
CA SER A 32 5.77 -4.02 4.59
C SER A 32 4.98 -2.78 5.03
N LEU A 33 5.00 -2.46 6.33
CA LEU A 33 4.29 -1.30 6.89
C LEU A 33 4.79 0.02 6.31
N ARG A 34 6.12 0.22 6.24
CA ARG A 34 6.69 1.40 5.57
C ARG A 34 6.28 1.48 4.10
N ARG A 35 6.32 0.36 3.38
CA ARG A 35 5.94 0.32 1.96
C ARG A 35 4.48 0.72 1.75
N VAL A 36 3.56 0.22 2.56
CA VAL A 36 2.14 0.55 2.42
C VAL A 36 1.82 1.95 2.95
N ALA A 37 2.63 2.50 3.85
CA ALA A 37 2.53 3.90 4.29
C ALA A 37 2.72 4.87 3.12
N TRP A 38 3.78 4.67 2.33
CA TRP A 38 4.05 5.42 1.10
C TRP A 38 2.94 5.29 0.03
N ALA A 39 2.12 4.23 0.10
CA ALA A 39 1.03 4.00 -0.83
C ALA A 39 -0.29 4.71 -0.44
N GLY A 40 -0.22 5.73 0.44
CA GLY A 40 -1.35 6.59 0.81
C GLY A 40 -2.01 6.21 2.13
N LEU A 41 -1.22 6.02 3.18
CA LEU A 41 -1.75 5.90 4.54
C LEU A 41 -2.19 7.28 5.06
N GLN A 42 -3.40 7.37 5.60
CA GLN A 42 -3.95 8.60 6.17
C GLN A 42 -3.43 8.80 7.59
N ASP A 43 -2.87 9.96 7.90
CA ASP A 43 -2.29 10.29 9.21
C ASP A 43 -3.32 10.91 10.19
N SER A 44 -4.36 11.54 9.65
CA SER A 44 -5.40 12.25 10.42
C SER A 44 -6.60 11.37 10.84
N MET A 45 -6.71 10.14 10.34
CA MET A 45 -7.85 9.25 10.61
C MET A 45 -7.38 7.82 10.88
N PRO A 46 -7.20 7.41 12.17
CA PRO A 46 -6.68 6.10 12.53
C PRO A 46 -7.48 4.92 11.93
N ARG A 47 -8.81 5.04 11.84
CA ARG A 47 -9.66 4.01 11.21
C ARG A 47 -9.39 3.87 9.71
N ALA A 48 -9.15 4.97 9.00
CA ALA A 48 -8.80 4.93 7.58
C ALA A 48 -7.39 4.34 7.38
N ALA A 49 -6.45 4.68 8.25
CA ALA A 49 -5.12 4.10 8.28
C ALA A 49 -5.18 2.57 8.44
N LEU A 50 -5.94 2.10 9.43
CA LEU A 50 -6.12 0.68 9.71
C LEU A 50 -6.72 -0.07 8.52
N LEU A 51 -7.78 0.46 7.88
CA LEU A 51 -8.38 -0.13 6.68
C LEU A 51 -7.37 -0.20 5.52
N SER A 52 -6.59 0.88 5.35
CA SER A 52 -5.54 0.97 4.34
C SER A 52 -4.44 -0.09 4.55
N ILE A 53 -4.02 -0.34 5.80
CA ILE A 53 -3.05 -1.39 6.16
C ILE A 53 -3.68 -2.77 5.94
N HIS A 54 -4.92 -3.00 6.37
CA HIS A 54 -5.61 -4.28 6.24
C HIS A 54 -5.71 -4.74 4.78
N ALA A 55 -6.02 -3.82 3.87
CA ALA A 55 -6.12 -4.10 2.43
C ALA A 55 -4.79 -4.58 1.82
N ARG A 56 -3.65 -4.22 2.41
CA ARG A 56 -2.31 -4.42 1.81
C ARG A 56 -1.39 -5.35 2.60
N VAL A 57 -1.68 -5.63 3.87
CA VAL A 57 -0.84 -6.44 4.76
C VAL A 57 -1.66 -7.58 5.36
N LYS A 58 -1.15 -8.81 5.31
CA LYS A 58 -1.72 -10.01 5.95
C LYS A 58 -1.53 -9.90 7.46
N GLY A 59 -2.51 -10.38 8.23
CA GLY A 59 -2.41 -10.43 9.70
C GLY A 59 -2.50 -9.07 10.41
N THR A 60 -3.03 -8.03 9.76
CA THR A 60 -3.25 -6.72 10.37
C THR A 60 -4.16 -6.81 11.60
N SER A 61 -3.64 -6.44 12.76
CA SER A 61 -4.39 -6.27 14.01
C SER A 61 -5.06 -4.89 14.09
N SER A 62 -5.99 -4.71 15.03
CA SER A 62 -6.63 -3.41 15.32
C SER A 62 -5.65 -2.31 15.74
N SER A 63 -4.49 -2.68 16.29
CA SER A 63 -3.42 -1.77 16.73
C SER A 63 -2.31 -1.55 15.70
N ALA A 64 -2.43 -2.11 14.49
CA ALA A 64 -1.35 -2.05 13.50
C ALA A 64 -0.96 -0.62 13.07
N TRP A 65 -1.86 0.35 13.22
CA TRP A 65 -1.61 1.76 12.92
C TRP A 65 -0.67 2.44 13.94
N GLU A 66 -0.48 1.85 15.11
CA GLU A 66 0.40 2.34 16.19
C GLU A 66 1.85 1.83 16.05
N HIS A 67 2.10 0.97 15.07
CA HIS A 67 3.39 0.31 14.92
C HIS A 67 4.52 1.34 14.73
N ALA A 68 5.62 1.21 15.48
CA ALA A 68 6.74 2.16 15.48
C ALA A 68 7.34 2.47 14.08
N ALA A 69 7.23 1.53 13.15
CA ALA A 69 7.64 1.74 11.75
C ALA A 69 6.79 2.77 10.96
N LEU A 70 5.66 3.22 11.51
CA LEU A 70 4.76 4.22 10.92
C LEU A 70 4.91 5.61 11.57
N VAL A 71 5.81 5.77 12.53
CA VAL A 71 6.13 7.06 13.14
C VAL A 71 6.77 7.96 12.06
N GLN A 72 6.20 9.15 11.88
CA GLN A 72 6.66 10.22 10.99
C GLN A 72 7.26 11.34 11.83
#